data_AF-A0A7W6DVR2-F1
#
_entry.id   AF-A0A7W6DVR2-F1
#
_cell.length_a   1.000
_cell.length_b   1.000
_cell.length_c   1.000
_cell.angle_alpha   90.00
_cell.angle_beta   90.00
_cell.angle_gamma   90.00
#
_symmetry.space_group_name_H-M   'P 1'
#
loop_
_entity.id
_entity.type
_entity.pdbx_description
1 polymer ?
#
loop_
_entity_poly.entity_id
_entity_poly.type
_entity_poly.pdbx_seq_one_letter_code
_entity_poly.pdbx_strand_id
1 'polypeptide(L)' 'MADADTKTLMREALDNMFETATNNGKDSLEVTPAELKQATEVEGKTHPEPLETAQHVLHAEARDGDEINGTTIKFSLPR' A
#
# COMPACT_ATOMS: atom_id res chain seq x y z
N MET A 1 18.01 5.08 5.11
CA MET A 1 17.31 3.99 5.82
C MET A 1 15.92 4.53 6.08
N ALA A 2 14.86 3.97 5.48
CA ALA A 2 13.51 4.33 5.90
C ALA A 2 13.34 3.84 7.34
N ASP A 3 13.05 4.76 8.26
CA ASP A 3 12.82 4.45 9.67
C ASP A 3 11.70 3.41 9.80
N ALA A 4 11.85 2.46 10.74
CA ALA A 4 10.89 1.37 10.90
C ALA A 4 9.45 1.89 11.07
N ASP A 5 9.30 3.06 11.70
CA ASP A 5 8.04 3.78 11.87
C ASP A 5 7.33 4.13 10.55
N THR A 6 8.08 4.53 9.52
CA THR A 6 7.54 4.85 8.19
C THR A 6 6.96 3.60 7.52
N LYS A 7 7.67 2.47 7.60
CA LYS A 7 7.17 1.22 7.02
C LYS A 7 5.91 0.75 7.72
N THR A 8 5.83 0.92 9.04
CA THR A 8 4.64 0.58 9.82
C THR A 8 3.44 1.41 9.37
N LEU A 9 3.59 2.74 9.26
CA LEU A 9 2.52 3.62 8.79
C LEU A 9 2.05 3.30 7.38
N MET A 10 2.98 3.09 6.45
CA MET A 10 2.62 2.70 5.09
C MET A 10 1.82 1.40 5.11
N ARG A 11 2.19 0.45 5.97
CA ARG A 11 1.46 -0.81 6.10
C ARG A 11 0.06 -0.58 6.69
N GLU A 12 -0.08 0.27 7.70
CA GLU A 12 -1.38 0.67 8.27
C GLU A 12 -2.27 1.37 7.23
N ALA A 13 -1.71 2.30 6.46
CA ALA A 13 -2.40 2.98 5.37
C ALA A 13 -2.84 1.99 4.29
N LEU A 14 -1.99 1.04 3.92
CA LEU A 14 -2.34 -0.03 2.97
C LEU A 14 -3.44 -0.94 3.52
N ASP A 15 -3.39 -1.31 4.79
CA ASP A 15 -4.40 -2.13 5.47
C ASP A 15 -5.76 -1.43 5.48
N ASN A 16 -5.79 -0.12 5.77
CA ASN A 16 -6.99 0.71 5.63
C ASN A 16 -7.55 0.70 4.20
N MET A 17 -6.70 0.73 3.17
CA MET A 17 -7.14 0.62 1.78
C MET A 17 -7.74 -0.76 1.49
N PHE A 18 -7.14 -1.85 2.01
CA PHE A 18 -7.69 -3.20 1.90
C PHE A 18 -9.05 -3.33 2.58
N GLU A 19 -9.15 -2.84 3.82
CA GLU A 19 -10.40 -2.87 4.58
C GLU A 19 -11.49 -2.07 3.84
N THR A 20 -11.15 -0.89 3.32
CA THR A 20 -12.09 -0.07 2.54
C THR A 20 -12.55 -0.79 1.28
N ALA A 21 -11.63 -1.41 0.54
CA ALA A 21 -11.97 -2.13 -0.69
C ALA A 21 -12.84 -3.36 -0.41
N THR A 22 -12.53 -4.09 0.66
CA THR A 22 -13.30 -5.25 1.13
C THR A 22 -14.70 -4.83 1.58
N ASN A 23 -14.84 -3.74 2.36
CA ASN A 23 -16.13 -3.18 2.76
C ASN A 23 -16.97 -2.70 1.57
N ASN A 24 -16.31 -2.23 0.50
CA ASN A 24 -16.97 -1.88 -0.76
C ASN A 24 -17.31 -3.11 -1.63
N GLY A 25 -17.00 -4.33 -1.18
CA GLY A 25 -17.28 -5.57 -1.91
C GLY A 25 -16.40 -5.75 -3.15
N LYS A 26 -15.19 -5.19 -3.17
CA LYS A 26 -14.23 -5.41 -4.27
C LYS A 26 -13.49 -6.74 -4.08
N ASP A 27 -13.35 -7.51 -5.16
CA ASP A 27 -12.54 -8.73 -5.18
C ASP A 27 -11.03 -8.45 -5.31
N SER A 28 -10.64 -7.24 -5.69
CA SER A 28 -9.24 -6.84 -5.84
C SER A 28 -9.02 -5.36 -5.54
N LEU A 29 -7.83 -5.03 -5.06
CA LEU A 29 -7.38 -3.67 -4.83
C LEU A 29 -6.12 -3.38 -5.67
N GLU A 30 -6.20 -2.40 -6.55
CA GLU A 30 -5.04 -1.88 -7.27
C GLU A 30 -4.45 -0.73 -6.48
N VAL A 31 -3.18 -0.83 -6.11
CA VAL A 31 -2.48 0.23 -5.38
C VAL A 31 -1.18 0.58 -6.10
N THR A 32 -0.99 1.87 -6.32
CA THR A 32 0.28 2.42 -6.77
C THR A 32 1.12 2.93 -5.59
N PRO A 33 2.46 2.95 -5.70
CA PRO A 33 3.32 3.53 -4.66
C PRO A 33 3.03 5.03 -4.43
N ALA A 34 2.49 5.72 -5.43
CA ALA A 34 2.02 7.10 -5.29
C ALA A 34 0.77 7.21 -4.41
N GLU A 35 -0.21 6.32 -4.60
CA GLU A 35 -1.41 6.27 -3.75
C GLU A 35 -1.09 5.87 -2.32
N LEU A 36 -0.20 4.89 -2.13
CA LEU A 36 0.25 4.50 -0.80
C LEU A 36 0.94 5.65 -0.07
N LYS A 37 1.81 6.38 -0.78
CA LYS A 37 2.46 7.59 -0.24
C LYS A 37 1.42 8.64 0.15
N GLN A 38 0.43 8.91 -0.71
CA GLN A 38 -0.63 9.87 -0.42
C GLN A 38 -1.48 9.46 0.79
N ALA A 39 -1.85 8.18 0.89
CA ALA A 39 -2.59 7.65 2.04
C ALA A 39 -1.81 7.87 3.36
N THR A 40 -0.49 7.66 3.31
CA THR A 40 0.40 7.88 4.47
C THR A 40 0.53 9.38 4.81
N GLU A 41 0.58 10.27 3.81
CA GLU A 41 0.63 11.73 4.00
C GLU A 41 -0.63 12.27 4.70
N VAL A 42 -1.81 11.69 4.42
CA VAL A 42 -3.09 12.07 5.04
C VAL A 42 -3.14 11.72 6.54
N GLU A 43 -2.43 10.67 6.98
CA GLU A 43 -2.32 10.30 8.40
C GLU A 43 -1.35 11.19 9.21
N GLY A 44 -0.92 12.32 8.63
CA GLY A 44 -0.31 13.42 9.39
C GLY A 44 1.20 13.30 9.60
N LYS A 45 1.87 12.33 8.98
CA LYS A 45 3.35 12.28 8.96
C LYS A 45 3.85 12.81 7.61
N THR A 46 4.07 14.12 7.56
CA THR A 46 4.71 14.84 6.44
C THR A 46 6.22 14.55 6.35
N HIS A 47 6.61 13.29 6.40
CA HIS A 47 7.95 12.93 5.95
C HIS A 47 7.94 12.87 4.41
N PRO A 48 8.94 13.48 3.72
CA PRO A 48 9.13 13.28 2.30
C PRO A 48 9.62 11.85 2.08
N GLU A 49 8.70 10.90 2.19
CA GLU A 49 9.01 9.49 2.02
C GLU A 49 9.22 9.21 0.52
N PRO A 50 10.33 8.55 0.17
CA PRO A 50 10.60 8.27 -1.23
C PRO A 50 9.61 7.23 -1.75
N LEU A 51 9.17 7.42 -2.99
CA LEU A 51 8.34 6.44 -3.74
C LEU A 51 8.94 5.02 -3.70
N GLU A 52 10.27 4.91 -3.65
CA GLU A 52 10.98 3.64 -3.49
C GLU A 52 10.59 2.90 -2.20
N THR A 53 10.38 3.60 -1.07
CA THR A 53 9.95 2.95 0.17
C THR A 53 8.54 2.40 0.04
N ALA A 54 7.62 3.19 -0.53
CA ALA A 54 6.25 2.75 -0.79
C ALA A 54 6.22 1.54 -1.73
N GLN A 55 7.04 1.57 -2.78
CA GLN A 55 7.19 0.43 -3.68
C GLN A 55 7.74 -0.81 -2.96
N HIS A 56 8.74 -0.64 -2.10
CA HIS A 56 9.28 -1.75 -1.29
C HIS A 56 8.24 -2.35 -0.36
N VAL A 57 7.39 -1.52 0.26
CA VAL A 57 6.31 -1.98 1.14
C VAL A 57 5.25 -2.73 0.33
N LEU A 58 4.78 -2.17 -0.79
CA LEU A 58 3.84 -2.84 -1.68
C LEU A 58 4.35 -4.20 -2.15
N HIS A 59 5.60 -4.26 -2.61
CA HIS A 59 6.22 -5.53 -3.02
C HIS A 59 6.41 -6.52 -1.87
N ALA A 60 6.64 -6.04 -0.65
CA ALA A 60 6.74 -6.90 0.52
C ALA A 60 5.37 -7.46 0.97
N GLU A 61 4.30 -6.74 0.67
CA GLU A 61 2.92 -7.14 0.96
C GLU A 61 2.28 -8.00 -0.13
N ALA A 62 2.82 -7.93 -1.35
CA ALA A 62 2.38 -8.77 -2.45
C ALA A 62 2.55 -10.26 -2.09
N ARG A 63 1.45 -11.01 -2.19
CA ARG A 63 1.35 -12.45 -1.94
C ARG A 63 1.27 -13.22 -3.26
N ASP A 64 1.40 -14.53 -3.14
CA ASP A 64 1.19 -15.45 -4.25
C ASP A 64 -0.28 -15.34 -4.73
N GLY A 65 -0.48 -14.84 -5.94
CA GLY A 65 -1.80 -14.51 -6.50
C GLY A 65 -2.02 -13.03 -6.82
N ASP A 66 -1.10 -12.14 -6.44
CA ASP A 66 -1.17 -10.72 -6.77
C ASP A 66 -0.52 -10.42 -8.12
N GLU A 67 -1.13 -9.52 -8.90
CA GLU A 67 -0.62 -9.15 -10.24
C GLU A 67 0.20 -7.87 -10.16
N ILE A 68 1.49 -7.95 -10.51
CA ILE A 68 2.39 -6.79 -10.54
C ILE A 68 2.46 -6.25 -11.97
N ASN A 69 1.86 -5.09 -12.20
CA ASN A 69 1.86 -4.37 -13.48
C ASN A 69 2.80 -3.16 -13.41
N GLY A 70 4.08 -3.39 -13.68
CA GLY A 70 5.10 -2.34 -13.60
C GLY A 70 5.32 -1.89 -12.15
N THR A 71 4.86 -0.69 -11.82
CA THR A 71 4.90 -0.15 -10.44
C THR A 71 3.59 -0.37 -9.67
N THR A 72 2.52 -0.77 -10.35
CA THR A 72 1.20 -0.99 -9.74
C THR A 72 1.09 -2.43 -9.29
N ILE A 73 0.59 -2.66 -8.07
CA ILE A 73 0.28 -4.00 -7.58
C ILE A 73 -1.23 -4.13 -7.43
N LYS A 74 -1.78 -5.17 -8.05
CA LYS A 74 -3.17 -5.57 -7.90
C LYS A 74 -3.23 -6.72 -6.92
N PHE A 75 -3.68 -6.40 -5.73
CA PHE A 75 -3.88 -7.34 -4.65
C PHE A 75 -5.21 -8.06 -4.80
N SER A 76 -5.18 -9.38 -4.70
CA SER A 76 -6.36 -10.21 -4.61
C SER A 76 -6.90 -10.17 -3.18
N LEU A 77 -8.09 -9.62 -2.99
CA LEU A 77 -8.73 -9.56 -1.68
C LEU A 77 -9.41 -10.90 -1.38
N PRO A 78 -9.25 -11.45 -0.17
CA PRO A 78 -10.02 -12.62 0.23
C PRO A 78 -11.52 -12.24 0.29
N ARG A 79 -12.36 -13.06 -0.36
CA ARG A 79 -13.82 -12.97 -0.29
C ARG A 79 -14.37 -13.33 1.07
#